data_AF-A0A956ZIJ5-F1
#
_entry.id   AF-A0A956ZIJ5-F1
#
_cell.length_a   1.000
_cell.length_b   1.000
_cell.length_c   1.000
_cell.angle_alpha   90.00
_cell.angle_beta   90.00
_cell.angle_gamma   90.00
#
_symmetry.space_group_name_H-M   'P 1'
#
loop_
_entity.id
_entity.type
_entity.pdbx_description
1 polymer ?
#
loop_
_entity_poly.entity_id
_entity_poly.type
_entity_poly.pdbx_seq_one_letter_code
_entity_poly.pdbx_strand_id
1 'polypeptide(L)' 'MDLVALSDRFPRPGETIQARSIETTPGGKGANQAIA' A
#
# COMPACT_ATOMS: atom_id res chain seq x y z
N MET A 1 -9.48 -1.62 4.10
CA MET A 1 -8.47 -0.67 4.61
C MET A 1 -7.18 -1.15 4.03
N ASP A 2 -6.60 -0.33 3.19
CA ASP A 2 -5.44 -0.71 2.39
C ASP A 2 -4.26 0.13 2.88
N LEU A 3 -3.12 -0.52 3.10
CA LEU A 3 -1.88 0.10 3.56
C LEU A 3 -0.90 0.13 2.39
N VAL A 4 -0.46 1.32 2.00
CA VAL A 4 0.47 1.51 0.89
C VAL A 4 1.81 1.98 1.44
N ALA A 5 2.88 1.23 1.17
CA ALA A 5 4.25 1.61 1.51
C ALA A 5 5.03 1.88 0.23
N LEU A 6 5.54 3.10 0.08
CA LEU A 6 6.31 3.52 -1.09
C LEU A 6 7.81 3.34 -0.84
N SER A 7 8.52 2.65 -1.73
CA SER A 7 9.98 2.43 -1.65
C SER A 7 10.65 2.60 -3.01
N ASP A 8 11.99 2.63 -3.06
CA ASP A 8 12.77 2.84 -4.31
C ASP A 8 12.59 1.69 -5.30
N ARG A 9 12.27 0.49 -4.80
CA ARG A 9 12.08 -0.73 -5.56
C ARG A 9 11.39 -1.78 -4.71
N PHE A 10 10.98 -2.88 -5.34
CA PHE A 10 10.52 -4.05 -4.60
C PHE A 10 11.65 -4.68 -3.77
N PRO A 11 11.35 -5.15 -2.54
CA PRO A 11 12.30 -5.90 -1.72
C PRO A 11 12.56 -7.28 -2.34
N ARG A 12 13.78 -7.78 -2.16
CA ARG A 12 14.10 -9.18 -2.42
C ARG A 12 13.61 -10.06 -1.26
N PRO A 13 13.43 -11.38 -1.45
CA PRO A 13 13.11 -12.29 -0.35
C PRO A 13 14.14 -12.18 0.78
N GLY A 14 13.66 -11.94 2.01
CA GLY A 14 14.50 -11.80 3.22
C GLY A 14 15.15 -10.42 3.42
N GLU A 15 14.92 -9.47 2.53
CA GLU A 15 15.50 -8.13 2.63
C GLU A 15 14.65 -7.17 3.46
N THR A 16 15.30 -6.36 4.29
CA THR A 16 14.68 -5.22 4.97
C THR A 16 15.04 -3.93 4.25
N ILE A 17 14.05 -3.16 3.81
CA ILE A 17 14.21 -1.83 3.22
C ILE A 17 13.33 -0.81 3.94
N GLN A 18 13.77 0.45 3.99
CA GLN A 18 12.95 1.54 4.53
C GLN A 18 11.95 2.05 3.50
N ALA A 19 10.73 2.33 3.95
CA ALA A 19 9.75 3.03 3.14
C ALA A 19 10.04 4.54 3.15
N ARG A 20 9.83 5.21 2.01
CA ARG A 20 9.83 6.67 1.89
C ARG A 20 8.57 7.29 2.48
N SER A 21 7.43 6.61 2.35
CA SER A 21 6.15 7.02 2.91
C SER A 21 5.25 5.82 3.18
N ILE A 22 4.28 6.03 4.07
CA ILE A 22 3.24 5.06 4.43
C ILE A 22 1.90 5.79 4.46
N GLU A 23 0.91 5.27 3.75
CA GLU A 23 -0.43 5.86 3.62
C GLU A 23 -1.51 4.82 3.86
N THR A 24 -2.64 5.26 4.44
CA THR A 24 -3.83 4.45 4.65
C THR A 24 -4.96 4.94 3.77
N THR A 25 -5.64 4.02 3.08
CA THR A 25 -6.78 4.35 2.21
C THR A 25 -8.00 3.48 2.52
N PRO A 26 -9.23 4.01 2.37
CA PRO A 26 -10.41 3.18 2.28
C PRO A 26 -10.24 2.22 1.10
N GLY A 27 -10.56 0.96 1.30
CA GLY A 27 -10.41 -0.07 0.29
C GLY A 27 -11.50 -1.11 0.38
N GLY A 28 -11.46 -2.07 -0.53
CA GLY A 28 -12.51 -3.07 -0.72
C GLY A 28 -13.37 -2.75 -1.94
N LYS A 29 -13.58 -3.77 -2.78
CA LYS A 29 -14.27 -3.61 -4.07
C LYS A 29 -15.65 -2.97 -3.92
N GLY A 30 -16.43 -3.37 -2.92
CA GLY A 30 -17.76 -2.79 -2.65
C GLY A 30 -17.71 -1.32 -2.22
N ALA A 31 -16.76 -0.93 -1.37
CA ALA A 31 -16.58 0.47 -0.97
C ALA A 31 -16.13 1.34 -2.15
N ASN A 32 -15.18 0.83 -2.94
CA ASN A 32 -14.69 1.54 -4.13
C ASN A 32 -15.76 1.65 -5.21
N GLN A 33 -16.67 0.67 -5.33
CA GLN A 33 -17.81 0.72 -6.26
C GLN A 33 -18.94 1.64 -5.79
N ALA A 34 -19.11 1.83 -4.47
CA ALA A 34 -20.16 2.71 -3.94
C ALA A 34 -19.83 4.21 -4.07
N ILE A 35 -18.54 4.54 -4.23
CA ILE A 35 -18.04 5.92 -4.37
C ILE A 35 -17.77 6.29 -5.85
N ALA A 36 -17.53 5.31 -6.72
CA ALA A 36 -17.21 5.50 -8.14
C ALA A 36 -18.39 5.98 -9.00
#